data_AF-A0A9D8QLN1-F1
#
_entry.id   AF-A0A9D8QLN1-F1
#
_cell.length_a   1.000
_cell.length_b   1.000
_cell.length_c   1.000
_cell.angle_alpha   90.00
_cell.angle_beta   90.00
_cell.angle_gamma   90.00
#
_symmetry.space_group_name_H-M   'P 1'
#
loop_
_entity.id
_entity.type
_entity.pdbx_description
1 polymer ?
#
loop_
_entity_poly.entity_id
_entity_poly.type
_entity_poly.pdbx_seq_one_letter_code
_entity_poly.pdbx_strand_id
1 'polypeptide(L)' 'MNRIQFVKQKIQYMDEVEAKSILLLIYAKLDSAIDQGDEDIIKETAEEIFDMYHKLPDRMLN' A
#
# COMPACT_ATOMS: atom_id res chain seq x y z
N MET A 1 1.66 -13.39 12.22
CA MET A 1 1.44 -13.11 10.78
C MET A 1 2.42 -12.03 10.35
N ASN A 2 3.22 -12.22 9.31
CA ASN A 2 4.14 -11.15 8.89
C ASN A 2 3.36 -10.02 8.18
N ARG A 3 3.90 -8.79 8.16
CA ARG A 3 3.22 -7.62 7.58
C ARG A 3 2.84 -7.83 6.11
N ILE A 4 3.69 -8.53 5.35
CA ILE A 4 3.46 -8.85 3.94
C ILE A 4 2.23 -9.76 3.77
N GLN A 5 2.04 -10.76 4.63
CA GLN A 5 0.90 -11.66 4.60
C GLN A 5 -0.41 -10.94 4.91
N PHE A 6 -0.41 -10.02 5.88
CA PHE A 6 -1.57 -9.19 6.20
C PHE A 6 -1.99 -8.33 5.00
N VAL A 7 -1.04 -7.63 4.38
CA VAL A 7 -1.30 -6.81 3.18
C VAL A 7 -1.80 -7.68 2.02
N LYS A 8 -1.17 -8.85 1.80
CA LYS A 8 -1.63 -9.80 0.76
C LYS A 8 -3.06 -10.26 0.96
N GLN A 9 -3.44 -10.64 2.18
CA GLN A 9 -4.82 -11.04 2.47
C GLN A 9 -5.80 -9.89 2.20
N LYS A 10 -5.47 -8.66 2.64
CA LYS A 10 -6.34 -7.50 2.43
C LYS A 10 -6.56 -7.21 0.93
N ILE A 11 -5.51 -7.31 0.11
CA ILE A 11 -5.61 -7.16 -1.36
C ILE A 11 -6.42 -8.30 -2.00
N GLN A 12 -6.31 -9.53 -1.51
CA GLN A 12 -7.05 -10.68 -2.05
C GLN A 12 -8.58 -10.55 -1.89
N TYR A 13 -9.05 -9.74 -0.93
CA TYR A 13 -10.47 -9.47 -0.72
C TYR A 13 -10.98 -8.19 -1.42
N MET A 14 -10.11 -7.47 -2.14
CA MET A 14 -10.49 -6.30 -2.93
C MET A 14 -10.99 -6.69 -4.32
N ASP A 15 -11.80 -5.82 -4.93
CA ASP A 15 -12.07 -5.95 -6.36
C ASP A 15 -10.76 -5.83 -7.18
N GLU A 16 -10.68 -6.49 -8.33
CA GLU A 16 -9.47 -6.51 -9.16
C GLU A 16 -9.04 -5.09 -9.59
N VAL A 17 -9.99 -4.22 -9.93
CA VAL A 17 -9.71 -2.84 -10.34
C VAL A 17 -9.19 -2.04 -9.15
N GLU A 18 -9.77 -2.21 -7.96
CA GLU A 18 -9.30 -1.58 -6.73
C GLU A 18 -7.89 -2.04 -6.37
N ALA A 19 -7.64 -3.35 -6.37
CA ALA A 19 -6.33 -3.93 -6.08
C ALA A 19 -5.24 -3.39 -7.02
N LYS A 20 -5.52 -3.36 -8.33
CA LYS A 20 -4.59 -2.82 -9.34
C LYS A 20 -4.34 -1.32 -9.14
N SER A 21 -5.38 -0.56 -8.84
CA SER A 21 -5.27 0.89 -8.64
C SER A 21 -4.38 1.23 -7.44
N ILE A 22 -4.52 0.50 -6.32
CA ILE A 22 -3.70 0.78 -5.14
C ILE A 22 -2.25 0.33 -5.36
N LEU A 23 -1.99 -0.79 -6.04
CA LEU A 23 -0.63 -1.18 -6.41
C LEU A 23 0.06 -0.11 -7.28
N LEU A 24 -0.67 0.49 -8.22
CA LEU A 24 -0.16 1.57 -9.06
C LEU A 24 0.17 2.84 -8.23
N LEU A 25 -0.67 3.18 -7.26
CA LEU A 25 -0.45 4.31 -6.36
C LEU A 25 0.77 4.11 -5.44
N ILE A 26 0.97 2.89 -4.92
CA ILE A 26 2.19 2.53 -4.17
C ILE A 26 3.40 2.79 -5.04
N TYR A 27 3.39 2.24 -6.26
CA TYR A 27 4.53 2.31 -7.16
C TYR A 27 4.87 3.76 -7.50
N ALA A 28 3.88 4.58 -7.89
CA ALA A 28 4.10 5.99 -8.22
C ALA A 28 4.66 6.79 -7.03
N LYS A 29 4.17 6.53 -5.80
CA LYS A 29 4.69 7.18 -4.59
C LYS A 29 6.14 6.79 -4.30
N LEU A 30 6.47 5.50 -4.41
CA LEU A 30 7.84 5.02 -4.18
C LEU A 30 8.81 5.52 -5.25
N ASP A 31 8.39 5.54 -6.52
CA ASP A 31 9.20 6.06 -7.62
C ASP A 31 9.55 7.54 -7.39
N SER A 32 8.57 8.36 -7.01
CA SER A 32 8.80 9.76 -6.66
C SER A 32 9.72 9.95 -5.46
N ALA A 33 9.66 9.07 -4.45
CA ALA A 33 10.54 9.14 -3.29
C ALA A 33 11.98 8.69 -3.63
N ILE A 34 12.12 7.67 -4.48
CA ILE A 34 13.40 7.17 -4.97
C ILE A 34 14.09 8.22 -5.85
N ASP A 35 13.34 8.91 -6.72
CA ASP A 35 13.86 9.99 -7.56
C ASP A 35 14.43 11.16 -6.73
N GLN A 36 13.87 11.40 -5.54
CA GLN A 36 14.40 12.39 -4.60
C GLN A 36 15.69 11.94 -3.90
N GLY A 37 16.01 10.64 -3.90
CA GLY A 37 17.28 10.08 -3.44
C GLY A 37 17.51 10.08 -1.93
N ASP A 38 16.48 10.37 -1.14
CA ASP A 38 16.57 10.45 0.32
C ASP A 38 15.96 9.21 0.99
N GLU A 39 16.79 8.45 1.71
CA GLU A 39 16.41 7.20 2.38
C GLU A 39 15.35 7.42 3.46
N ASP A 40 15.36 8.58 4.14
CA ASP A 40 14.35 8.92 5.15
C ASP A 40 12.99 9.18 4.49
N ILE A 41 12.97 9.85 3.33
CA ILE A 41 11.75 10.09 2.54
C ILE A 41 11.17 8.77 2.02
N ILE A 42 12.02 7.85 1.56
CA ILE A 42 11.60 6.52 1.11
C ILE A 42 10.94 5.75 2.27
N LYS A 43 11.54 5.81 3.47
CA LYS A 43 11.04 5.13 4.66
C LYS A 43 9.71 5.72 5.13
N GLU A 44 9.61 7.05 5.21
CA GLU A 44 8.37 7.76 5.56
C GLU A 44 7.26 7.44 4.56
N THR A 45 7.57 7.47 3.25
CA THR A 45 6.63 7.12 2.19
C THR A 45 6.11 5.69 2.33
N ALA A 46 6.98 4.73 2.68
CA ALA A 46 6.59 3.35 2.92
C ALA A 46 5.67 3.20 4.16
N GLU A 47 5.93 3.97 5.22
CA GLU A 47 5.07 4.00 6.42
C GLU A 47 3.70 4.61 6.12
N GLU A 48 3.64 5.73 5.38
CA GLU A 48 2.39 6.35 4.95
C GLU A 48 1.52 5.40 4.11
N ILE A 49 2.15 4.69 3.17
CA ILE A 49 1.47 3.70 2.34
C ILE A 49 0.87 2.61 3.23
N PHE A 50 1.65 2.09 4.16
CA PHE A 50 1.18 1.05 5.09
C PHE A 50 -0.01 1.53 5.93
N ASP A 51 0.07 2.74 6.48
CA ASP A 51 -1.00 3.34 7.27
C ASP A 51 -2.28 3.56 6.45
N MET A 52 -2.14 4.01 5.20
CA MET A 52 -3.26 4.17 4.28
C MET A 52 -3.96 2.82 4.06
N TYR A 53 -3.20 1.76 3.78
CA TYR A 53 -3.73 0.41 3.65
C TYR A 53 -4.42 -0.09 4.92
N HIS A 54 -3.85 0.20 6.08
CA HIS A 54 -4.42 -0.23 7.36
C HIS A 54 -5.77 0.45 7.63
N LYS A 55 -5.90 1.72 7.25
CA LYS A 55 -7.12 2.55 7.41
C LYS A 55 -8.19 2.29 6.36
N LEU A 56 -7.89 1.58 5.27
CA LEU A 56 -8.93 1.19 4.31
C LEU A 56 -10.01 0.39 5.03
N PRO A 57 -11.30 0.76 4.89
CA PRO A 57 -12.38 0.06 5.53
C PRO A 57 -12.30 -1.41 5.11
N ASP A 58 -12.33 -2.31 6.08
CA ASP A 58 -12.54 -3.71 5.77
C ASP A 58 -13.88 -3.76 5.04
N ARG A 59 -13.89 -4.17 3.78
CA ARG A 59 -15.14 -4.54 3.12
C ARG A 59 -15.72 -5.64 4.00
N MET A 60 -16.72 -5.29 4.81
CA MET A 60 -17.57 -6.27 5.46
C MET A 60 -18.20 -7.05 4.31
N LEU A 61 -17.68 -8.25 4.08
CA LEU A 61 -18.29 -9.25 3.22
C LEU A 61 -19.68 -9.49 3.81
N ASN A 62 -20.70 -8.90 3.19
CA ASN A 62 -22.07 -9.39 3.30
C ASN A 62 -22.21 -10.65 2.46
#